data_AF-A0A960T5H5-F1
#
_entry.id   AF-A0A960T5H5-F1
#
_cell.length_a   1.000
_cell.length_b   1.000
_cell.length_c   1.000
_cell.angle_alpha   90.00
_cell.angle_beta   90.00
_cell.angle_gamma   90.00
#
_symmetry.space_group_name_H-M   'P 1'
#
loop_
_entity.id
_entity.type
_entity.pdbx_description
1 polymer ?
#
loop_
_entity_poly.entity_id
_entity_poly.type
_entity_poly.pdbx_seq_one_letter_code
_entity_poly.pdbx_strand_id
1 'polypeptide(L)'
;MTLIELLISMALLSVLMTVLYAVYGQVQSLQRSVEAQREESFRWRQAKGRLLSSLSHASKKGKKSAFYSEGVSALAPMGSLVFTWDNGVDIKPEFAGMVLSRLYVDESQRLCLAIWPIQSEEPDYRMRKEVLMEHVKEWSFAFFLPSAGGGEDKVSGWLEEWAKERDGIPPMVRIKLELENGDPGEFNLTLHNSDYTITYYP
;
A
#
# COMPACT_ATOMS: atom_id res chain seq x y z
N MET A 1 -58.63 -22.26 -35.34
CA MET A 1 -57.63 -21.20 -35.61
C MET A 1 -56.94 -20.75 -34.33
N THR A 2 -57.68 -20.52 -33.24
CA THR A 2 -57.17 -20.12 -31.91
C THR A 2 -56.13 -21.04 -31.27
N LEU A 3 -56.21 -22.36 -31.47
CA LEU A 3 -55.28 -23.32 -30.86
C LEU A 3 -53.83 -23.16 -31.36
N ILE A 4 -53.65 -22.95 -32.67
CA ILE A 4 -52.32 -22.81 -33.28
C ILE A 4 -51.66 -21.51 -32.82
N GLU A 5 -52.42 -20.43 -32.74
CA GLU A 5 -51.95 -19.14 -32.25
C GLU A 5 -51.49 -19.21 -30.79
N LEU A 6 -52.22 -19.97 -29.95
CA LEU A 6 -51.85 -20.19 -28.56
C LEU A 6 -50.55 -21.00 -28.44
N LEU A 7 -50.37 -22.03 -29.27
CA LEU A 7 -49.12 -22.82 -29.32
C LEU A 7 -47.92 -21.97 -29.76
N ILE A 8 -48.09 -21.13 -30.78
CA ILE A 8 -47.05 -20.21 -31.25
C ILE A 8 -46.70 -19.20 -30.14
N SER A 9 -47.72 -18.64 -29.47
CA SER A 9 -47.51 -17.70 -28.36
C SER A 9 -46.75 -18.33 -27.20
N MET A 10 -47.06 -19.58 -26.84
CA MET A 10 -46.35 -20.32 -25.79
C MET A 10 -44.89 -20.62 -26.18
N ALA A 11 -44.64 -20.99 -27.45
CA ALA A 11 -43.28 -21.23 -27.94
C ALA A 11 -42.45 -19.93 -27.97
N LEU A 12 -43.05 -18.81 -28.39
CA LEU A 12 -42.38 -17.51 -28.34
C LEU A 12 -42.09 -17.08 -26.92
N LEU A 13 -43.03 -17.31 -25.99
CA LEU A 13 -42.84 -17.01 -24.58
C LEU A 13 -41.72 -17.85 -23.97
N SER A 14 -41.62 -19.14 -24.30
CA SER A 14 -40.55 -20.00 -23.77
C SER A 14 -39.17 -19.58 -24.29
N VAL A 15 -39.07 -19.21 -25.57
CA VAL A 15 -37.84 -18.65 -26.15
C VAL A 15 -37.47 -17.33 -25.47
N LEU A 16 -38.45 -16.43 -25.29
CA LEU A 16 -38.23 -15.15 -24.61
C LEU A 16 -37.73 -15.35 -23.18
N MET A 17 -38.37 -16.25 -22.42
CA MET A 17 -37.95 -16.56 -21.05
C MET A 17 -36.53 -17.13 -21.01
N THR A 18 -36.19 -18.01 -21.95
CA THR A 18 -34.83 -18.58 -22.05
C THR A 18 -33.79 -17.48 -22.29
N VAL A 19 -34.06 -16.55 -23.20
CA VAL A 19 -33.19 -15.40 -23.47
C VAL A 19 -33.06 -14.51 -22.24
N LEU A 20 -34.17 -14.21 -21.55
CA LEU A 20 -34.16 -13.42 -20.31
C LEU A 20 -33.33 -14.09 -19.21
N TYR A 21 -33.47 -15.40 -19.01
CA TYR A 21 -32.65 -16.14 -18.05
C TYR A 21 -31.17 -16.13 -18.41
N ALA A 22 -30.83 -16.28 -19.70
CA ALA A 22 -29.45 -16.21 -20.16
C ALA A 22 -28.82 -14.84 -19.89
N VAL A 23 -29.53 -13.75 -20.22
CA VAL A 23 -29.08 -12.38 -19.93
C VAL A 23 -28.95 -12.15 -18.43
N TYR A 24 -29.90 -12.62 -17.63
CA TYR A 24 -29.84 -12.49 -16.18
C TYR A 24 -28.61 -13.21 -15.59
N GLY A 25 -28.30 -14.41 -16.07
CA GLY A 25 -27.10 -15.14 -15.68
C GLY A 25 -25.81 -14.39 -16.03
N GLN A 26 -25.74 -13.79 -17.21
CA GLN A 26 -24.60 -12.96 -17.62
C GLN A 26 -24.43 -11.74 -16.71
N VAL A 27 -25.51 -11.00 -16.43
CA VAL A 27 -25.49 -9.83 -15.54
C VAL A 27 -25.02 -10.21 -14.13
N GLN A 28 -25.49 -11.32 -13.58
CA GLN A 28 -25.02 -11.79 -12.27
C GLN A 28 -23.52 -12.13 -12.26
N SER A 29 -23.02 -12.79 -13.30
CA SER A 29 -21.59 -13.12 -13.39
C SER A 29 -20.72 -11.87 -13.47
N LEU A 30 -21.15 -10.88 -14.27
CA LEU A 30 -20.48 -9.59 -14.40
C LEU A 30 -20.52 -8.80 -13.09
N GLN A 31 -21.63 -8.83 -12.37
CA GLN A 31 -21.75 -8.14 -11.09
C GLN A 31 -20.78 -8.72 -10.06
N ARG A 32 -20.57 -10.04 -10.04
CA ARG A 32 -19.58 -10.67 -9.15
C ARG A 32 -18.16 -10.26 -9.49
N SER A 33 -17.80 -10.21 -10.77
CA SER A 33 -16.45 -9.76 -11.17
C SER A 33 -16.22 -8.29 -10.84
N VAL A 34 -17.23 -7.44 -11.02
CA VAL A 34 -17.16 -6.01 -10.65
C VAL A 34 -17.00 -5.84 -9.14
N GLU A 35 -17.75 -6.59 -8.33
CA GLU A 35 -17.65 -6.49 -6.87
C GLU A 35 -16.27 -6.94 -6.37
N ALA A 36 -15.72 -8.02 -6.93
CA ALA A 36 -14.37 -8.48 -6.62
C ALA A 36 -13.29 -7.41 -6.95
N GLN A 37 -13.35 -6.82 -8.15
CA GLN A 37 -12.44 -5.74 -8.54
C GLN A 37 -12.61 -4.49 -7.66
N ARG A 38 -13.83 -4.20 -7.22
CA ARG A 38 -14.13 -3.07 -6.35
C ARG A 38 -13.55 -3.27 -4.95
N GLU A 39 -13.65 -4.48 -4.41
CA GLU A 39 -13.04 -4.84 -3.12
C GLU A 39 -11.52 -4.70 -3.19
N GLU A 40 -10.90 -5.22 -4.25
CA GLU A 40 -9.45 -5.10 -4.47
C GLU A 40 -9.01 -3.63 -4.60
N SER A 41 -9.70 -2.85 -5.42
CA SER A 41 -9.45 -1.41 -5.58
C SER A 41 -9.65 -0.63 -4.28
N PHE A 42 -10.56 -1.09 -3.41
CA PHE A 42 -10.76 -0.50 -2.08
C PHE A 42 -9.57 -0.80 -1.16
N ARG A 43 -9.11 -2.05 -1.12
CA ARG A 43 -7.91 -2.46 -0.34
C ARG A 43 -6.67 -1.66 -0.76
N TRP A 44 -6.43 -1.55 -2.07
CA TRP A 44 -5.32 -0.74 -2.61
C TRP A 44 -5.38 0.73 -2.17
N ARG A 45 -6.56 1.35 -2.23
CA ARG A 45 -6.75 2.74 -1.79
C ARG A 45 -6.56 2.90 -0.29
N GLN A 46 -7.04 1.94 0.51
CA GLN A 46 -6.85 1.93 1.95
C GLN A 46 -5.36 1.82 2.32
N ALA A 47 -4.64 0.86 1.73
CA ALA A 47 -3.21 0.69 1.92
C ALA A 47 -2.44 1.95 1.51
N LYS A 48 -2.73 2.51 0.33
CA LYS A 48 -2.12 3.77 -0.15
C LYS A 48 -2.38 4.92 0.80
N GLY A 49 -3.62 5.11 1.24
CA GLY A 49 -4.00 6.20 2.15
C GLY A 49 -3.28 6.08 3.49
N ARG A 50 -3.20 4.86 4.03
CA ARG A 50 -2.48 4.59 5.28
C ARG A 50 -0.98 4.83 5.15
N LEU A 51 -0.36 4.31 4.09
CA LEU A 51 1.06 4.53 3.81
C LEU A 51 1.37 6.00 3.60
N LEU A 52 0.58 6.69 2.78
CA LEU A 52 0.74 8.12 2.55
C LEU A 52 0.65 8.90 3.85
N SER A 53 -0.36 8.63 4.68
CA SER A 53 -0.51 9.28 5.98
C SER A 53 0.66 9.03 6.92
N SER A 54 1.20 7.81 6.96
CA SER A 54 2.32 7.48 7.86
C SER A 54 3.65 8.05 7.36
N LEU A 55 3.96 7.88 6.07
CA LEU A 55 5.24 8.27 5.48
C LEU A 55 5.33 9.79 5.26
N SER A 56 4.23 10.47 4.90
CA SER A 56 4.28 11.93 4.71
C SER A 56 4.61 12.70 5.99
N HIS A 57 4.30 12.12 7.15
CA HIS A 57 4.64 12.61 8.48
C HIS A 57 5.91 11.98 9.06
N ALA A 58 6.66 11.21 8.26
CA ALA A 58 7.95 10.69 8.68
C ALA A 58 8.88 11.85 9.04
N SER A 59 9.64 11.70 10.11
CA SER A 59 10.52 12.74 10.65
C SER A 59 11.77 12.13 11.23
N LYS A 60 12.93 12.70 10.88
CA LYS A 60 14.24 12.38 11.47
C LYS A 60 14.68 13.45 12.48
N LYS A 61 13.72 14.17 13.07
CA LYS A 61 13.99 15.18 14.10
C LYS A 61 13.99 14.54 15.49
N GLY A 62 15.16 14.50 16.13
CA GLY A 62 15.34 14.09 17.52
C GLY A 62 16.15 12.79 17.70
N LYS A 63 16.60 12.56 18.94
CA LYS A 63 17.54 11.47 19.29
C LYS A 63 17.02 10.05 19.00
N LYS A 64 15.70 9.86 19.03
CA LYS A 64 15.05 8.54 18.80
C LYS A 64 14.42 8.41 17.42
N SER A 65 14.71 9.34 16.51
CA SER A 65 14.14 9.33 15.18
C SER A 65 14.92 8.39 14.25
N ALA A 66 14.22 7.71 13.36
CA ALA A 66 14.77 6.73 12.44
C ALA A 66 14.15 6.90 11.06
N PHE A 67 14.96 6.68 10.02
CA PHE A 67 14.50 6.44 8.66
C PHE A 67 15.59 5.65 7.94
N TYR A 68 15.37 4.36 7.71
CA TYR A 68 16.34 3.50 7.04
C TYR A 68 15.70 2.23 6.49
N SER A 69 16.31 1.67 5.47
CA SER A 69 16.03 0.31 5.02
C SER A 69 16.83 -0.68 5.84
N GLU A 70 16.18 -1.76 6.24
CA GLU A 70 16.83 -2.91 6.86
C GLU A 70 16.70 -4.09 5.90
N GLY A 71 17.79 -4.84 5.74
CA GLY A 71 17.80 -6.05 4.94
C GLY A 71 16.95 -7.17 5.57
N VAL A 72 17.16 -8.38 5.06
CA VAL A 72 16.44 -9.58 5.49
C VAL A 72 16.63 -9.82 6.99
N SER A 73 15.53 -10.05 7.71
CA SER A 73 15.51 -10.43 9.11
C SER A 73 14.45 -11.51 9.37
N ALA A 74 14.47 -12.12 10.56
CA ALA A 74 13.47 -13.15 10.91
C ALA A 74 12.03 -12.62 10.86
N LEU A 75 11.80 -11.34 11.19
CA LEU A 75 10.47 -10.74 11.10
C LEU A 75 10.11 -10.33 9.67
N ALA A 76 11.13 -10.02 8.86
CA ALA A 76 10.99 -9.37 7.57
C ALA A 76 11.88 -10.09 6.53
N PRO A 77 11.45 -11.26 6.03
CA PRO A 77 12.23 -12.10 5.14
C PRO A 77 12.61 -11.43 3.81
N MET A 78 11.94 -10.34 3.45
CA MET A 78 12.16 -9.61 2.20
C MET A 78 12.75 -8.21 2.44
N GLY A 79 13.25 -7.94 3.65
CA GLY A 79 13.66 -6.60 4.08
C GLY A 79 12.55 -5.82 4.76
N SER A 80 12.87 -4.63 5.26
CA SER A 80 11.88 -3.72 5.83
C SER A 80 12.29 -2.24 5.71
N LEU A 81 11.31 -1.35 5.81
CA LEU A 81 11.52 0.08 5.94
C LEU A 81 11.17 0.50 7.37
N VAL A 82 12.16 0.98 8.11
CA VAL A 82 12.00 1.47 9.48
C VAL A 82 11.97 2.99 9.47
N PHE A 83 10.93 3.58 10.07
CA PHE A 83 10.78 5.03 10.12
C PHE A 83 10.03 5.50 11.36
N THR A 84 10.34 6.70 11.83
CA THR A 84 9.59 7.38 12.87
C THR A 84 8.69 8.45 12.28
N TRP A 85 7.47 8.57 12.79
CA TRP A 85 6.48 9.52 12.31
C TRP A 85 5.52 9.92 13.44
N ASP A 86 4.78 11.00 13.22
CA ASP A 86 3.76 11.48 14.15
C ASP A 86 2.41 10.81 13.85
N ASN A 87 1.99 9.86 14.70
CA ASN A 87 0.70 9.16 14.62
C ASN A 87 -0.47 10.02 15.11
N GLY A 88 -0.22 11.29 15.49
CA GLY A 88 -1.26 12.23 15.88
C GLY A 88 -2.00 11.79 17.13
N VAL A 89 -3.32 11.97 17.14
CA VAL A 89 -4.18 11.56 18.26
C VAL A 89 -4.63 10.12 18.04
N ASP A 90 -4.28 9.23 18.96
CA ASP A 90 -4.70 7.83 18.96
C ASP A 90 -5.62 7.55 20.15
N ILE A 91 -6.53 6.58 20.01
CA ILE A 91 -7.43 6.12 21.09
C ILE A 91 -6.59 5.58 22.26
N LYS A 92 -5.46 4.95 21.96
CA LYS A 92 -4.50 4.47 22.95
C LYS A 92 -3.43 5.52 23.17
N PRO A 93 -3.38 6.20 24.33
CA PRO A 93 -2.47 7.32 24.57
C PRO A 93 -0.99 6.99 24.34
N GLU A 94 -0.58 5.73 24.55
CA GLU A 94 0.79 5.29 24.33
C GLU A 94 1.22 5.33 22.85
N PHE A 95 0.28 5.26 21.91
CA PHE A 95 0.54 5.39 20.47
C PHE A 95 0.29 6.82 19.94
N ALA A 96 -0.08 7.77 20.80
CA ALA A 96 -0.27 9.15 20.39
C ALA A 96 1.09 9.84 20.17
N GLY A 97 1.15 10.73 19.18
CA GLY A 97 2.35 11.47 18.84
C GLY A 97 3.39 10.61 18.10
N MET A 98 4.67 10.83 18.42
CA MET A 98 5.78 10.18 17.73
C MET A 98 5.88 8.69 18.03
N VAL A 99 5.80 7.87 16.98
CA VAL A 99 5.92 6.40 17.02
C VAL A 99 7.05 5.91 16.11
N LEU A 100 7.59 4.74 16.43
CA LEU A 100 8.48 4.00 15.56
C LEU A 100 7.63 3.03 14.75
N SER A 101 7.92 2.88 13.46
CA SER A 101 7.21 1.94 12.61
C SER A 101 8.15 1.19 11.71
N ARG A 102 7.74 -0.04 11.38
CA ARG A 102 8.40 -0.91 10.43
C ARG A 102 7.36 -1.38 9.43
N LEU A 103 7.60 -1.06 8.16
CA LEU A 103 6.85 -1.58 7.02
C LEU A 103 7.61 -2.79 6.47
N TYR A 104 6.96 -3.94 6.38
CA TYR A 104 7.59 -5.20 5.96
C TYR A 104 6.56 -6.18 5.41
N VAL A 105 7.00 -7.20 4.70
CA VAL A 105 6.19 -8.39 4.37
C VAL A 105 6.52 -9.49 5.36
N ASP A 106 5.50 -10.06 6.01
CA ASP A 106 5.66 -11.14 6.98
C ASP A 106 5.76 -12.52 6.30
N GLU A 107 6.04 -13.57 7.09
CA GLU A 107 6.11 -14.96 6.60
C GLU A 107 4.80 -15.47 5.98
N SER A 108 3.67 -14.83 6.30
CA SER A 108 2.36 -15.13 5.73
C SER A 108 2.08 -14.33 4.45
N GLN A 109 3.09 -13.71 3.85
CA GLN A 109 2.97 -12.91 2.64
C GLN A 109 1.98 -11.74 2.78
N ARG A 110 1.98 -11.07 3.94
CA ARG A 110 1.16 -9.88 4.18
C ARG A 110 2.05 -8.66 4.33
N LEU A 111 1.72 -7.58 3.62
CA LEU A 111 2.32 -6.28 3.87
C LEU A 111 1.78 -5.73 5.18
N CYS A 112 2.67 -5.58 6.15
CA CYS A 112 2.34 -5.19 7.51
C CYS A 112 3.04 -3.89 7.89
N LEU A 113 2.32 -3.06 8.65
CA LEU A 113 2.87 -1.91 9.37
C LEU A 113 2.87 -2.24 10.85
N ALA A 114 4.05 -2.55 11.40
CA ALA A 114 4.22 -2.65 12.84
C ALA A 114 4.54 -1.27 13.41
N ILE A 115 3.92 -0.94 14.54
CA ILE A 115 4.00 0.36 15.21
C ILE A 115 4.37 0.13 16.67
N TRP A 116 5.35 0.89 17.15
CA TRP A 116 5.84 0.88 18.52
C TRP A 116 5.80 2.28 19.14
N PRO A 117 5.40 2.38 20.41
CA PRO A 117 5.52 3.63 21.16
C PRO A 117 7.00 3.94 21.44
N ILE A 118 7.49 5.11 21.00
CA ILE A 118 8.91 5.53 21.18
C ILE A 118 9.32 5.66 22.67
N GLN A 119 8.33 5.86 23.54
CA GLN A 119 8.52 6.04 24.97
C GLN A 119 8.63 4.72 25.74
N SER A 120 8.37 3.56 25.12
CA SER A 120 8.40 2.29 25.83
C SER A 120 9.84 1.78 26.02
N GLU A 121 10.14 1.36 27.25
CA GLU A 121 11.39 0.70 27.61
C GLU A 121 11.42 -0.78 27.16
N GLU A 122 10.24 -1.37 26.93
CA GLU A 122 10.04 -2.76 26.47
C GLU A 122 9.33 -2.77 25.09
N PRO A 123 10.07 -2.63 23.99
CA PRO A 123 9.47 -2.46 22.66
C PRO A 123 8.59 -3.66 22.26
N ASP A 124 8.99 -4.89 22.55
CA ASP A 124 8.33 -6.07 21.96
C ASP A 124 6.90 -6.31 22.47
N TYR A 125 6.59 -5.93 23.72
CA TYR A 125 5.28 -6.21 24.33
C TYR A 125 4.15 -5.27 23.88
N ARG A 126 4.48 -4.11 23.30
CA ARG A 126 3.50 -3.08 22.93
C ARG A 126 3.44 -2.81 21.43
N MET A 127 3.86 -3.77 20.61
CA MET A 127 3.74 -3.65 19.16
C MET A 127 2.28 -3.73 18.71
N ARG A 128 1.81 -2.74 17.94
CA ARG A 128 0.57 -2.84 17.15
C ARG A 128 0.93 -3.25 15.74
N LYS A 129 0.35 -4.35 15.24
CA LYS A 129 0.52 -4.80 13.86
C LYS A 129 -0.75 -4.50 13.07
N GLU A 130 -0.61 -3.73 11.99
CA GLU A 130 -1.67 -3.46 11.03
C GLU A 130 -1.36 -4.19 9.72
N VAL A 131 -2.29 -4.99 9.21
CA VAL A 131 -2.17 -5.63 7.89
C VAL A 131 -2.72 -4.65 6.85
N LEU A 132 -1.90 -4.30 5.87
CA LEU A 132 -2.25 -3.35 4.81
C LEU A 132 -2.71 -4.06 3.55
N MET A 133 -2.02 -5.14 3.17
CA MET A 133 -2.33 -5.97 2.01
C MET A 133 -2.02 -7.44 2.31
N GLU A 134 -2.76 -8.34 1.69
CA GLU A 134 -2.58 -9.78 1.75
C GLU A 134 -2.05 -10.30 0.42
N HIS A 135 -1.54 -11.54 0.38
CA HIS A 135 -1.11 -12.21 -0.85
C HIS A 135 -0.01 -11.47 -1.61
N VAL A 136 0.96 -10.91 -0.87
CA VAL A 136 2.11 -10.20 -1.44
C VAL A 136 3.21 -11.21 -1.76
N LYS A 137 3.42 -11.44 -3.06
CA LYS A 137 4.42 -12.36 -3.58
C LYS A 137 5.80 -11.69 -3.63
N GLU A 138 5.87 -10.48 -4.17
CA GLU A 138 7.11 -9.69 -4.25
C GLU A 138 6.90 -8.30 -3.66
N TRP A 139 7.92 -7.76 -3.00
CA TRP A 139 7.93 -6.35 -2.59
C TRP A 139 9.33 -5.77 -2.73
N SER A 140 9.39 -4.49 -3.06
CA SER A 140 10.63 -3.72 -3.03
C SER A 140 10.32 -2.26 -2.79
N PHE A 141 11.33 -1.53 -2.32
CA PHE A 141 11.24 -0.09 -2.20
C PHE A 141 12.48 0.58 -2.79
N ALA A 142 12.31 1.82 -3.22
CA ALA A 142 13.39 2.66 -3.68
C ALA A 142 13.19 4.09 -3.20
N PHE A 143 14.30 4.80 -3.04
CA PHE A 143 14.35 6.15 -2.48
C PHE A 143 14.89 7.10 -3.54
N PHE A 144 14.16 8.17 -3.82
CA PHE A 144 14.62 9.16 -4.79
C PHE A 144 15.65 10.07 -4.14
N LEU A 145 16.81 10.22 -4.77
CA LEU A 145 17.81 11.21 -4.40
C LEU A 145 17.85 12.31 -5.47
N PRO A 146 17.44 13.55 -5.13
CA PRO A 146 17.53 14.65 -6.06
C PRO A 146 19.01 15.01 -6.24
N SER A 147 19.38 15.41 -7.46
CA SER A 147 20.71 15.96 -7.69
C SER A 147 20.86 17.25 -6.89
N ALA A 148 21.81 17.30 -5.96
CA ALA A 148 22.12 18.51 -5.22
C ALA A 148 22.76 19.51 -6.21
N GLY A 149 21.98 20.51 -6.63
CA GLY A 149 22.34 21.42 -7.71
C GLY A 149 23.71 22.08 -7.55
N GLY A 150 24.44 22.17 -8.67
CA GLY A 150 25.56 23.10 -8.86
C GLY A 150 26.81 22.56 -9.54
N GLY A 151 26.98 21.24 -9.68
CA GLY A 151 28.15 20.63 -10.33
C GLY A 151 27.75 19.58 -11.35
N GLU A 152 28.45 19.54 -12.50
CA GLU A 152 28.13 18.72 -13.68
C GLU A 152 28.12 17.19 -13.45
N ASP A 153 28.52 16.70 -12.28
CA ASP A 153 28.72 15.27 -12.02
C ASP A 153 27.77 14.62 -10.98
N LYS A 154 26.66 15.25 -10.57
CA LYS A 154 25.72 14.62 -9.62
C LYS A 154 24.51 14.02 -10.33
N VAL A 155 24.53 12.71 -10.51
CA VAL A 155 23.42 11.91 -11.07
C VAL A 155 22.27 11.86 -10.06
N SER A 156 21.10 12.35 -10.45
CA SER A 156 19.84 12.07 -9.75
C SER A 156 19.46 10.60 -9.98
N GLY A 157 18.96 9.92 -8.95
CA GLY A 157 18.73 8.50 -9.06
C GLY A 157 17.83 7.92 -7.98
N TRP A 158 17.36 6.70 -8.26
CA TRP A 158 16.67 5.87 -7.28
C TRP A 158 17.70 4.97 -6.60
N LEU A 159 17.66 4.92 -5.28
CA LEU A 159 18.48 4.04 -4.46
C LEU A 159 17.60 2.94 -3.88
N GLU A 160 18.06 1.70 -3.90
CA GLU A 160 17.32 0.57 -3.31
C GLU A 160 17.45 0.53 -1.78
N GLU A 161 18.53 1.10 -1.25
CA GLU A 161 18.82 1.13 0.17
C GLU A 161 18.97 2.57 0.70
N TRP A 162 18.50 2.77 1.94
CA TRP A 162 18.69 3.98 2.71
C TRP A 162 19.39 3.63 4.02
N ALA A 163 20.71 3.84 4.07
CA ALA A 163 21.53 3.47 5.21
C ALA A 163 21.10 4.18 6.51
N LYS A 164 21.30 3.51 7.65
CA LYS A 164 20.92 4.03 8.98
C LYS A 164 21.67 5.30 9.36
N GLU A 165 22.93 5.37 8.95
CA GLU A 165 23.87 6.46 9.18
C GLU A 165 23.57 7.69 8.32
N ARG A 166 22.75 7.54 7.28
CA ARG A 166 22.49 8.62 6.33
C ARG A 166 21.56 9.67 6.93
N ASP A 167 22.01 10.92 6.98
CA ASP A 167 21.17 12.01 7.46
C ASP A 167 20.02 12.35 6.49
N GLY A 168 18.94 12.86 7.07
CA GLY A 168 17.74 13.29 6.34
C GLY A 168 16.79 12.16 5.94
N ILE A 169 15.71 12.58 5.28
CA ILE A 169 14.64 11.73 4.74
C ILE A 169 14.60 11.94 3.23
N PRO A 170 14.43 10.87 2.43
CA PRO A 170 14.31 11.01 0.99
C PRO A 170 13.04 11.79 0.62
N PRO A 171 13.09 12.67 -0.39
CA PRO A 171 11.90 13.40 -0.84
C PRO A 171 10.79 12.50 -1.38
N MET A 172 11.12 11.33 -1.93
CA MET A 172 10.14 10.36 -2.41
C MET A 172 10.56 8.93 -2.10
N VAL A 173 9.56 8.11 -1.79
CA VAL A 173 9.67 6.66 -1.64
C VAL A 173 8.78 6.01 -2.69
N ARG A 174 9.34 5.07 -3.44
CA ARG A 174 8.60 4.19 -4.32
C ARG A 174 8.49 2.83 -3.66
N ILE A 175 7.30 2.30 -3.52
CA ILE A 175 7.04 0.95 -3.03
C ILE A 175 6.40 0.18 -4.17
N LYS A 176 7.01 -0.93 -4.56
CA LYS A 176 6.48 -1.85 -5.57
C LYS A 176 6.04 -3.13 -4.88
N LEU A 177 4.89 -3.64 -5.29
CA LEU A 177 4.29 -4.87 -4.80
C LEU A 177 3.85 -5.70 -6.01
N GLU A 178 4.08 -7.00 -5.95
CA GLU A 178 3.47 -7.98 -6.85
C GLU A 178 2.58 -8.89 -6.00
N LEU A 179 1.30 -8.97 -6.36
CA LEU A 179 0.35 -9.85 -5.68
C LEU A 179 0.36 -11.25 -6.30
N GLU A 180 -0.14 -12.26 -5.59
CA GLU A 180 -0.21 -13.64 -6.10
C GLU A 180 -1.07 -13.80 -7.37
N ASN A 181 -2.04 -12.91 -7.58
CA ASN A 181 -2.85 -12.86 -8.81
C ASN A 181 -2.05 -12.35 -10.03
N GLY A 182 -0.82 -11.88 -9.83
CA GLY A 182 0.06 -11.33 -10.85
C GLY A 182 -0.14 -9.84 -11.12
N ASP A 183 -1.01 -9.16 -10.37
CA ASP A 183 -1.24 -7.72 -10.56
C ASP A 183 -0.11 -6.91 -9.90
N PRO A 184 0.70 -6.19 -10.69
CA PRO A 184 1.72 -5.31 -10.14
C PRO A 184 1.07 -4.02 -9.64
N GLY A 185 1.48 -3.55 -8.47
CA GLY A 185 1.08 -2.24 -7.98
C GLY A 185 2.26 -1.44 -7.46
N GLU A 186 2.15 -0.11 -7.62
CA GLU A 186 3.20 0.82 -7.26
C GLU A 186 2.63 2.01 -6.49
N PHE A 187 3.27 2.32 -5.36
CA PHE A 187 3.04 3.54 -4.60
C PHE A 187 4.23 4.48 -4.75
N ASN A 188 4.00 5.64 -5.37
CA ASN A 188 4.95 6.75 -5.32
C ASN A 188 4.46 7.74 -4.27
N LEU A 189 5.23 7.90 -3.20
CA LEU A 189 4.87 8.67 -2.02
C LEU A 189 5.87 9.80 -1.83
N THR A 190 5.38 11.03 -1.76
CA THR A 190 6.19 12.22 -1.44
C THR A 190 6.27 12.42 0.06
N LEU A 191 7.47 12.71 0.57
CA LEU A 191 7.71 12.94 2.00
C LEU A 191 7.89 14.45 2.23
N HIS A 192 7.04 15.07 3.04
CA HIS A 192 7.03 16.53 3.21
C HIS A 192 8.17 17.07 4.09
N ASN A 193 8.77 16.22 4.90
CA ASN A 193 9.83 16.59 5.83
C ASN A 193 11.25 16.34 5.28
N SER A 194 11.41 16.20 3.96
CA SER A 194 12.74 16.10 3.37
C SER A 194 13.42 17.46 3.36
N ASP A 195 14.72 17.50 3.62
CA ASP A 195 15.54 18.72 3.51
C ASP A 195 15.72 19.21 2.05
N TYR A 196 15.07 18.52 1.10
CA TYR A 196 15.15 18.78 -0.32
C TYR A 196 13.89 19.52 -0.82
N THR A 197 14.09 20.62 -1.54
CA THR A 197 13.03 21.29 -2.28
C THR A 197 12.85 20.62 -3.64
N ILE A 198 11.73 19.93 -3.87
CA ILE A 198 11.37 19.43 -5.20
C ILE A 198 10.78 20.60 -5.98
N THR A 199 11.47 21.08 -7.01
CA THR A 199 10.93 22.06 -7.95
C THR A 199 10.27 21.32 -9.11
N TYR A 200 8.95 21.41 -9.23
CA TYR A 200 8.24 20.92 -10.41
C TYR A 200 8.37 21.95 -11.53
N TYR A 201 9.03 21.57 -12.62
CA TYR A 201 8.93 22.34 -13.86
C TYR A 201 7.61 21.94 -14.55
N PRO A 202 6.71 22.90 -14.82
CA PRO A 202 5.44 22.66 -15.50
C PRO A 202 5.63 22.24 -16.97
#